data_AF-A0A9P9SRH3-F1
#
_entry.id   AF-A0A9P9SRH3-F1
#
_cell.length_a   1.000
_cell.length_b   1.000
_cell.length_c   1.000
_cell.angle_alpha   90.00
_cell.angle_beta   90.00
_cell.angle_gamma   90.00
#
_symmetry.space_group_name_H-M   'P 1'
#
loop_
_entity.id
_entity.type
_entity.pdbx_description
1 polymer ?
#
loop_
_entity_poly.entity_id
_entity_poly.type
_entity_poly.pdbx_seq_one_letter_code
_entity_poly.pdbx_strand_id
1 'polypeptide(L)'
;WSTLQLPYTAPTHPPIPSIEQIDQANKDSSLRRFGFYEVCRIGDCVVKRSSHEVILQEAENMLFLEQNSQVQTAKVYAVFRHPDTNTGKIENYLVSEYIHGETMTEELFKSLSVTDRSIFCSRLGEQLKLLRSVPPPQPEYYGRIYRQGFHYHLNLLDLRNQSMWGPYNT
;
A
#
# COMPACT_ATOMS: atom_id res chain seq x y z
N TRP A 1 -7.11 -5.74 12.32
CA TRP A 1 -6.42 -4.74 11.50
C TRP A 1 -6.51 -5.06 10.01
N SER A 2 -6.23 -6.30 9.62
CA SER A 2 -6.53 -6.84 8.29
C SER A 2 -7.18 -8.22 8.47
N THR A 3 -7.96 -8.66 7.49
CA THR A 3 -8.51 -10.01 7.38
C THR A 3 -7.71 -10.90 6.44
N LEU A 4 -6.66 -10.33 5.81
CA LEU A 4 -5.73 -11.02 4.94
C LEU A 4 -5.12 -12.24 5.66
N GLN A 5 -5.24 -13.40 5.03
CA GLN A 5 -4.60 -14.62 5.53
C GLN A 5 -3.10 -14.56 5.26
N LEU A 6 -2.30 -14.79 6.30
CA LEU A 6 -0.84 -14.74 6.24
C LEU A 6 -0.22 -16.12 6.50
N PRO A 7 0.88 -16.46 5.81
CA PRO A 7 1.52 -15.69 4.74
C PRO A 7 0.69 -15.70 3.45
N TYR A 8 0.76 -14.61 2.70
CA TYR A 8 0.24 -14.50 1.33
C TYR A 8 1.41 -14.54 0.35
N THR A 9 1.21 -15.25 -0.77
CA THR A 9 2.11 -15.19 -1.93
C THR A 9 1.26 -15.28 -3.19
N ALA A 10 1.52 -14.38 -4.15
CA ALA A 10 0.82 -14.37 -5.41
C ALA A 10 1.12 -15.65 -6.23
N PRO A 11 0.24 -16.09 -7.14
CA PRO A 11 0.52 -17.23 -8.01
C PRO A 11 1.68 -17.00 -8.98
N THR A 12 1.96 -15.75 -9.33
CA THR A 12 3.02 -15.35 -10.24
C THR A 12 3.75 -14.15 -9.67
N HIS A 13 5.03 -14.31 -9.41
CA HIS A 13 5.88 -13.27 -8.83
C HIS A 13 7.36 -13.52 -9.19
N PRO A 14 8.20 -12.47 -9.20
CA PRO A 14 9.66 -12.64 -9.19
C PRO A 14 10.12 -13.28 -7.87
N PRO A 15 11.37 -13.78 -7.77
CA PRO A 15 11.91 -14.29 -6.51
C PRO A 15 11.71 -13.32 -5.35
N ILE A 16 11.07 -13.79 -4.27
CA ILE A 16 10.83 -12.97 -3.08
C ILE A 16 12.16 -12.76 -2.35
N PRO A 17 12.57 -11.51 -2.04
CA PRO A 17 13.82 -11.25 -1.34
C PRO A 17 13.86 -11.92 0.05
N SER A 18 15.03 -12.42 0.45
CA SER A 18 15.26 -12.94 1.79
C SER A 18 15.33 -11.82 2.83
N ILE A 19 15.19 -12.16 4.11
CA ILE A 19 15.29 -11.18 5.21
C ILE A 19 16.67 -10.51 5.22
N GLU A 20 17.74 -11.24 4.96
CA GLU A 20 19.10 -10.72 4.92
C GLU A 20 19.27 -9.71 3.78
N GLN A 21 18.68 -10.00 2.61
CA GLN A 21 18.67 -9.08 1.47
C GLN A 21 17.89 -7.81 1.80
N ILE A 22 16.74 -7.94 2.48
CA ILE A 22 15.91 -6.81 2.92
C ILE A 22 16.64 -5.95 3.94
N ASP A 23 17.27 -6.58 4.93
CA ASP A 23 18.05 -5.90 5.97
C ASP A 23 19.22 -5.12 5.36
N GLN A 24 19.93 -5.71 4.40
CA GLN A 24 21.04 -5.04 3.72
C GLN A 24 20.52 -3.88 2.86
N ALA A 25 19.51 -4.12 2.02
CA ALA A 25 18.95 -3.08 1.16
C ALA A 25 18.36 -1.91 1.96
N ASN A 26 17.79 -2.17 3.14
CA ASN A 26 17.29 -1.11 4.02
C ASN A 26 18.39 -0.25 4.64
N LYS A 27 19.63 -0.75 4.80
CA LYS A 27 20.76 0.08 5.24
C LYS A 27 21.21 1.04 4.14
N ASP A 28 21.14 0.58 2.89
CA ASP A 28 21.64 1.31 1.72
C ASP A 28 20.56 2.18 1.04
N SER A 29 19.28 1.98 1.40
CA SER A 29 18.14 2.63 0.74
C SER A 29 18.07 4.14 1.00
N SER A 30 18.13 4.91 -0.09
CA SER A 30 17.81 6.34 -0.12
C SER A 30 16.30 6.62 -0.11
N LEU A 31 15.44 5.61 -0.24
CA LEU A 31 13.97 5.74 -0.20
C LEU A 31 13.45 6.02 1.22
N ARG A 32 14.34 6.24 2.20
CA ARG A 32 13.99 6.47 3.59
C ARG A 32 13.49 7.91 3.85
N ARG A 33 12.43 7.96 4.67
CA ARG A 33 11.96 9.04 5.58
C ARG A 33 10.78 9.92 5.16
N PHE A 34 9.71 9.35 4.61
CA PHE A 34 8.37 9.91 4.82
C PHE A 34 7.41 8.79 5.27
N GLY A 35 7.33 8.54 6.58
CA GLY A 35 6.37 7.59 7.17
C GLY A 35 6.89 6.76 8.36
N PHE A 36 6.02 5.90 8.88
CA PHE A 36 6.27 4.96 10.00
C PHE A 36 6.78 3.58 9.55
N TYR A 37 7.39 3.49 8.37
CA TYR A 37 7.78 2.25 7.73
C TYR A 37 9.09 2.41 6.96
N GLU A 38 9.85 1.31 6.92
CA GLU A 38 11.06 1.22 6.12
C GLU A 38 10.72 0.68 4.74
N VAL A 39 11.33 1.28 3.71
CA VAL A 39 11.08 0.93 2.32
C VAL A 39 12.42 0.79 1.60
N CYS A 40 12.58 -0.33 0.89
CA CYS A 40 13.72 -0.56 0.02
C CYS A 40 13.28 -1.15 -1.32
N ARG A 41 14.15 -1.02 -2.32
CA ARG A 41 14.00 -1.66 -3.62
C ARG A 41 15.04 -2.77 -3.75
N ILE A 42 14.62 -3.93 -4.22
CA ILE A 42 15.49 -5.09 -4.49
C ILE A 42 15.08 -5.66 -5.85
N GLY A 43 15.91 -5.43 -6.87
CA GLY A 43 15.55 -5.77 -8.26
C GLY A 43 14.26 -5.06 -8.70
N ASP A 44 13.28 -5.88 -9.09
CA ASP A 44 11.94 -5.43 -9.54
C ASP A 44 10.88 -5.48 -8.41
N CYS A 45 11.35 -5.60 -7.17
CA CYS A 45 10.49 -5.56 -5.98
C CYS A 45 10.70 -4.27 -5.17
N VAL A 46 9.59 -3.78 -4.61
CA VAL A 46 9.59 -2.86 -3.48
C VAL A 46 9.21 -3.66 -2.24
N VAL A 47 9.96 -3.48 -1.16
CA VAL A 47 9.68 -4.11 0.14
C VAL A 47 9.40 -3.02 1.16
N LYS A 48 8.26 -3.14 1.84
CA LYS A 48 7.89 -2.31 2.99
C LYS A 48 7.94 -3.14 4.26
N ARG A 49 8.51 -2.58 5.33
CA ARG A 49 8.61 -3.19 6.67
C ARG A 49 8.07 -2.25 7.75
N SER A 50 7.25 -2.78 8.67
CA SER A 50 6.78 -2.08 9.86
C SER A 50 6.18 -3.00 10.92
N SER A 51 6.37 -2.64 12.18
CA SER A 51 5.68 -3.24 13.32
C SER A 51 4.20 -2.84 13.36
N HIS A 52 3.80 -1.81 12.61
CA HIS A 52 2.41 -1.40 12.48
C HIS A 52 1.68 -2.20 11.41
N GLU A 53 0.43 -2.57 11.72
CA GLU A 53 -0.45 -3.34 10.84
C GLU A 53 -0.97 -2.55 9.62
N VAL A 54 -0.59 -1.27 9.49
CA VAL A 54 -0.98 -0.40 8.36
C VAL A 54 -0.51 -0.97 7.02
N ILE A 55 0.64 -1.66 6.99
CA ILE A 55 1.15 -2.33 5.80
C ILE A 55 0.24 -3.50 5.39
N LEU A 56 -0.33 -4.22 6.36
CA LEU A 56 -1.28 -5.30 6.04
C LEU A 56 -2.59 -4.76 5.49
N GLN A 57 -3.05 -3.61 5.99
CA GLN A 57 -4.19 -2.91 5.40
C GLN A 57 -3.89 -2.44 3.98
N GLU A 58 -2.71 -1.89 3.73
CA GLU A 58 -2.30 -1.48 2.39
C GLU A 58 -2.33 -2.65 1.41
N ALA A 59 -1.74 -3.78 1.79
CA ALA A 59 -1.74 -4.99 0.97
C ALA A 59 -3.16 -5.51 0.70
N GLU A 60 -4.02 -5.54 1.73
CA GLU A 60 -5.42 -5.97 1.62
C GLU A 60 -6.20 -5.08 0.63
N ASN A 61 -5.99 -3.76 0.70
CA ASN A 61 -6.60 -2.80 -0.21
C ASN A 61 -6.12 -2.99 -1.66
N MET A 62 -4.81 -3.20 -1.86
CA MET A 62 -4.25 -3.42 -3.20
C MET A 62 -4.79 -4.70 -3.84
N LEU A 63 -4.85 -5.80 -3.08
CA LEU A 63 -5.44 -7.07 -3.54
C LEU A 63 -6.93 -6.94 -3.85
N PHE A 64 -7.68 -6.20 -3.01
CA PHE A 64 -9.08 -5.93 -3.27
C PHE A 64 -9.28 -5.13 -4.57
N LEU A 65 -8.50 -4.07 -4.78
CA LEU A 65 -8.58 -3.24 -5.99
C LEU A 65 -8.21 -4.01 -7.25
N GLU A 66 -7.19 -4.87 -7.20
CA GLU A 66 -6.79 -5.73 -8.32
C GLU A 66 -7.91 -6.70 -8.73
N GLN A 67 -8.67 -7.22 -7.76
CA GLN A 67 -9.74 -8.18 -8.01
C GLN A 67 -11.08 -7.53 -8.41
N ASN A 68 -11.35 -6.31 -7.92
CA ASN A 68 -12.69 -5.71 -7.97
C ASN A 68 -12.74 -4.38 -8.73
N SER A 69 -11.63 -3.95 -9.34
CA SER A 69 -11.57 -2.69 -10.09
C SER A 69 -10.63 -2.77 -11.28
N GLN A 70 -10.63 -1.73 -12.10
CA GLN A 70 -9.64 -1.54 -13.18
C GLN A 70 -8.56 -0.53 -12.80
N VAL A 71 -8.50 -0.11 -11.54
CA VAL A 71 -7.47 0.82 -11.06
C VAL A 71 -6.12 0.14 -11.19
N GLN A 72 -5.16 0.86 -11.78
CA GLN A 72 -3.79 0.38 -11.87
C GLN A 72 -3.12 0.57 -10.51
N THR A 73 -2.89 -0.54 -9.83
CA THR A 73 -2.09 -0.63 -8.61
C THR A 73 -0.84 -1.47 -8.87
N ALA A 74 0.21 -1.29 -8.08
CA ALA A 74 1.32 -2.23 -8.07
C ALA A 74 0.82 -3.62 -7.66
N LYS A 75 1.35 -4.69 -8.26
CA LYS A 75 0.99 -6.04 -7.86
C LYS A 75 1.57 -6.39 -6.50
N VAL A 76 0.79 -7.04 -5.65
CA VAL A 76 1.27 -7.60 -4.37
C VAL A 76 1.84 -8.99 -4.63
N TYR A 77 3.12 -9.19 -4.37
CA TYR A 77 3.80 -10.47 -4.57
C TYR A 77 3.81 -11.33 -3.31
N ALA A 78 4.07 -10.75 -2.15
CA ALA A 78 4.04 -11.48 -0.88
C ALA A 78 3.70 -10.57 0.29
N VAL A 79 3.06 -11.15 1.30
CA VAL A 79 2.80 -10.49 2.59
C VAL A 79 3.04 -11.50 3.71
N PHE A 80 3.85 -11.16 4.68
CA PHE A 80 4.19 -12.08 5.76
C PHE A 80 4.66 -11.35 7.01
N ARG A 81 4.83 -12.12 8.09
CA ARG A 81 5.39 -11.66 9.35
C ARG A 81 6.71 -12.36 9.62
N HIS A 82 7.68 -11.62 10.10
CA HIS A 82 8.97 -12.18 10.48
C HIS A 82 9.53 -11.43 11.69
N PRO A 83 10.15 -12.12 12.68
CA PRO A 83 10.86 -11.45 13.76
C PRO A 83 11.99 -10.57 13.20
N ASP A 84 12.09 -9.33 13.65
CA ASP A 84 13.24 -8.47 13.37
C ASP A 84 14.51 -9.09 13.95
N THR A 85 15.58 -9.11 13.16
CA THR A 85 16.85 -9.78 13.50
C THR A 85 17.55 -9.15 14.70
N ASN A 86 17.31 -7.87 14.99
CA ASN A 86 17.98 -7.15 16.07
C ASN A 86 17.14 -7.08 17.36
N THR A 87 15.83 -6.90 17.22
CA THR A 87 14.92 -6.64 18.35
C THR A 87 14.06 -7.84 18.72
N GLY A 88 13.95 -8.85 17.85
CA GLY A 88 13.08 -10.01 18.02
C GLY A 88 11.59 -9.70 17.94
N LYS A 89 11.19 -8.45 17.69
CA LYS A 89 9.79 -8.04 17.55
C LYS A 89 9.25 -8.52 16.21
N ILE A 90 7.96 -8.90 16.18
CA ILE A 90 7.31 -9.29 14.93
C ILE A 90 7.11 -8.05 14.05
N GLU A 91 7.69 -8.09 12.86
CA GLU A 91 7.52 -7.07 11.83
C GLU A 91 6.63 -7.61 10.70
N ASN A 92 5.87 -6.72 10.08
CA ASN A 92 5.05 -7.01 8.90
C ASN A 92 5.82 -6.61 7.65
N TYR A 93 5.74 -7.45 6.62
CA TYR A 93 6.41 -7.27 5.34
C TYR A 93 5.38 -7.28 4.21
N LEU A 94 5.50 -6.31 3.31
CA LEU A 94 4.80 -6.27 2.02
C LEU A 94 5.85 -6.21 0.91
N VAL A 95 5.83 -7.20 0.04
CA VAL A 95 6.64 -7.26 -1.19
C VAL A 95 5.70 -7.01 -2.36
N SER A 96 5.95 -5.96 -3.12
CA SER A 96 5.15 -5.57 -4.28
C SER A 96 6.01 -5.26 -5.50
N GLU A 97 5.36 -5.14 -6.64
CA GLU A 97 5.97 -4.68 -7.88
C GLU A 97 6.63 -3.31 -7.73
N TYR A 98 7.84 -3.17 -8.30
CA TYR A 98 8.43 -1.87 -8.56
C TYR A 98 7.87 -1.30 -9.87
N ILE A 99 7.16 -0.19 -9.78
CA ILE A 99 6.70 0.55 -10.97
C ILE A 99 7.86 1.39 -11.50
N HIS A 100 8.30 1.08 -12.72
CA HIS A 100 9.32 1.87 -13.40
C HIS A 100 8.78 3.26 -13.76
N GLY A 101 9.52 4.29 -13.33
CA GLY A 101 9.20 5.68 -13.64
C GLY A 101 9.87 6.62 -12.66
N GLU A 102 9.74 7.91 -12.94
CA GLU A 102 10.16 8.97 -12.05
C GLU A 102 8.97 9.45 -11.22
N THR A 103 9.20 9.71 -9.94
CA THR A 103 8.18 10.34 -9.09
C THR A 103 7.87 11.72 -9.65
N MET A 104 6.59 12.01 -9.90
CA MET A 104 6.16 13.32 -10.36
C MET A 104 6.39 14.36 -9.25
N THR A 105 7.40 15.22 -9.41
CA THR A 105 7.64 16.38 -8.52
C THR A 105 7.00 17.64 -9.08
N GLU A 106 6.95 18.70 -8.27
CA GLU A 106 6.44 20.01 -8.73
C GLU A 106 7.32 20.59 -9.85
N GLU A 107 8.64 20.45 -9.75
CA GLU A 107 9.60 20.90 -10.76
C GLU A 107 9.43 20.12 -12.06
N LEU A 108 9.29 18.80 -11.98
CA LEU A 108 9.04 17.96 -13.15
C LEU A 108 7.72 18.34 -13.80
N PHE A 109 6.65 18.49 -13.02
CA PHE A 109 5.36 18.88 -13.57
C PHE A 109 5.40 20.27 -14.24
N LYS A 110 6.16 21.22 -13.69
CA LYS A 110 6.35 22.57 -14.29
C LYS A 110 7.21 22.56 -15.55
N SER A 111 8.14 21.62 -15.69
CA SER A 111 9.00 21.50 -16.87
C SER A 111 8.30 20.84 -18.06
N LEU A 112 7.19 20.13 -17.83
CA LEU A 112 6.38 19.51 -18.87
C LEU A 112 5.74 20.54 -19.82
N SER A 113 5.61 20.16 -21.09
CA SER A 113 4.85 20.95 -22.07
C SER A 113 3.37 21.05 -21.68
N VAL A 114 2.63 21.98 -22.28
CA VAL A 114 1.16 22.08 -22.07
C VAL A 114 0.47 20.77 -22.46
N THR A 115 0.90 20.16 -23.56
CA THR A 115 0.36 18.88 -24.06
C THR A 115 0.62 17.74 -23.09
N ASP A 116 1.85 17.60 -22.60
CA ASP A 116 2.21 16.50 -21.67
C ASP A 116 1.49 16.63 -20.33
N ARG A 117 1.34 17.86 -19.82
CA ARG A 117 0.52 18.12 -18.63
C ARG A 117 -0.94 17.72 -18.84
N SER A 118 -1.51 18.02 -20.00
CA SER A 118 -2.88 17.62 -20.33
C SER A 118 -3.04 16.10 -20.35
N ILE A 119 -2.09 15.38 -20.98
CA ILE A 119 -2.09 13.90 -21.01
C ILE A 119 -1.94 13.34 -19.59
N PHE A 120 -1.01 13.86 -18.79
CA PHE A 120 -0.81 13.43 -17.41
C PHE A 120 -2.08 13.61 -16.57
N CYS A 121 -2.68 14.81 -16.60
CA CYS A 121 -3.91 15.10 -15.86
C CYS A 121 -5.08 14.23 -16.33
N SER A 122 -5.20 13.95 -17.63
CA SER A 122 -6.23 13.04 -18.16
C SER A 122 -6.08 11.64 -17.58
N ARG A 123 -4.87 11.07 -17.62
CA ARG A 123 -4.58 9.72 -17.10
C ARG A 123 -4.80 9.62 -15.59
N LEU A 124 -4.36 10.63 -14.83
CA LEU A 124 -4.62 10.69 -13.39
C LEU A 124 -6.13 10.77 -13.10
N GLY A 125 -6.84 11.60 -13.86
CA GLY A 125 -8.30 11.73 -13.76
C GLY A 125 -9.04 10.43 -14.08
N GLU A 126 -8.58 9.66 -15.06
CA GLU A 126 -9.10 8.33 -15.38
C GLU A 126 -8.92 7.35 -14.21
N GLN A 127 -7.72 7.27 -13.61
CA GLN A 127 -7.48 6.41 -12.45
C GLN A 127 -8.36 6.80 -11.25
N LEU A 128 -8.55 8.09 -11.00
CA LEU A 128 -9.45 8.56 -9.93
C LEU A 128 -10.92 8.22 -10.22
N LYS A 129 -11.36 8.30 -11.48
CA LYS A 129 -12.72 7.88 -11.87
C LYS A 129 -12.92 6.39 -11.63
N LEU A 130 -11.95 5.55 -12.03
CA LEU A 130 -12.00 4.11 -11.80
C LEU A 130 -12.08 3.80 -10.31
N LEU A 131 -11.25 4.44 -9.48
CA LEU A 131 -11.27 4.25 -8.02
C LEU A 131 -12.62 4.63 -7.41
N ARG A 132 -13.21 5.74 -7.86
CA ARG A 132 -14.53 6.20 -7.38
C ARG A 132 -15.71 5.40 -7.93
N SER A 133 -15.48 4.60 -8.98
CA SER A 133 -16.50 3.74 -9.57
C SER A 133 -16.59 2.37 -8.90
N VAL A 134 -15.68 2.06 -7.96
CA VAL A 134 -15.76 0.84 -7.14
C VAL A 134 -17.10 0.85 -6.40
N PRO A 135 -17.93 -0.20 -6.56
CA PRO A 135 -19.26 -0.22 -5.97
C PRO A 135 -19.17 -0.21 -4.44
N PRO A 136 -20.14 0.43 -3.75
CA PRO A 136 -20.22 0.31 -2.30
C PRO A 136 -20.44 -1.15 -1.90
N PRO A 137 -19.99 -1.55 -0.70
CA PRO A 137 -20.18 -2.92 -0.22
C PRO A 137 -21.67 -3.26 -0.09
N GLN A 138 -22.00 -4.55 -0.20
CA GLN A 138 -23.34 -5.08 0.02
C GLN A 138 -23.32 -6.09 1.18
N PRO A 139 -24.09 -5.90 2.27
CA PRO A 139 -24.95 -4.74 2.57
C PRO A 139 -24.15 -3.44 2.74
N GLU A 140 -24.79 -2.31 2.49
CA GLU A 140 -24.17 -0.99 2.59
C GLU A 140 -23.69 -0.70 4.02
N TYR A 141 -22.48 -0.15 4.13
CA TYR A 141 -21.90 0.30 5.37
C TYR A 141 -20.78 1.33 5.09
N TYR A 142 -20.49 2.17 6.08
CA TYR A 142 -19.30 3.03 6.10
C TYR A 142 -18.17 2.37 6.89
N GLY A 143 -17.08 2.07 6.21
CA GLY A 143 -15.91 1.42 6.80
C GLY A 143 -14.85 1.10 5.76
N ARG A 144 -13.91 0.24 6.13
CA ARG A 144 -12.94 -0.38 5.23
C ARG A 144 -13.53 -1.64 4.59
N ILE A 145 -12.80 -2.20 3.63
CA ILE A 145 -13.13 -3.47 2.98
C ILE A 145 -13.36 -4.61 4.01
N TYR A 146 -14.21 -5.56 3.63
CA TYR A 146 -14.61 -6.70 4.46
C TYR A 146 -15.23 -6.34 5.81
N ARG A 147 -16.05 -5.29 5.83
CA ARG A 147 -16.82 -4.83 7.00
C ARG A 147 -15.91 -4.54 8.20
N GLN A 148 -14.79 -3.88 7.95
CA GLN A 148 -13.86 -3.46 9.01
C GLN A 148 -14.03 -1.97 9.35
N GLY A 149 -13.76 -1.60 10.60
CA GLY A 149 -13.80 -0.19 11.03
C GLY A 149 -12.68 0.67 10.44
N PHE A 150 -12.78 1.99 10.56
CA PHE A 150 -11.72 2.93 10.25
C PHE A 150 -10.59 2.90 11.28
N HIS A 151 -9.40 3.23 10.80
CA HIS A 151 -8.22 3.35 11.64
C HIS A 151 -8.30 4.60 12.52
N TYR A 152 -7.86 4.54 13.79
CA TYR A 152 -7.98 5.67 14.73
C TYR A 152 -7.06 6.86 14.43
N HIS A 153 -6.02 6.69 13.60
CA HIS A 153 -5.21 7.81 13.04
C HIS A 153 -5.84 8.43 11.77
N LEU A 154 -7.06 8.06 11.39
CA LEU A 154 -7.73 8.73 10.27
C LEU A 154 -8.15 10.14 10.70
N ASN A 155 -7.35 11.15 10.33
CA ASN A 155 -7.50 12.56 10.72
C ASN A 155 -8.83 13.22 10.29
N LEU A 156 -9.68 12.53 9.51
CA LEU A 156 -11.01 13.00 9.13
C LEU A 156 -12.04 12.84 10.25
N LEU A 157 -11.71 12.09 11.30
CA LEU A 157 -12.57 11.82 12.43
C LEU A 157 -11.84 12.28 13.70
N ASP A 158 -12.45 13.20 14.46
CA ASP A 158 -11.94 13.61 15.78
C ASP A 158 -12.20 12.48 16.80
N LEU A 159 -11.25 11.56 16.88
CA LEU A 159 -11.41 10.30 17.61
C LEU A 159 -10.46 10.25 18.81
N ARG A 160 -11.07 10.28 20.01
CA ARG A 160 -10.38 10.31 21.30
C ARG A 160 -9.80 8.95 21.77
N ASN A 161 -10.17 7.82 21.14
CA ASN A 161 -9.72 6.48 21.56
C ASN A 161 -8.87 5.76 20.49
N GLN A 162 -7.86 5.00 20.95
CA GLN A 162 -6.91 4.20 20.13
C GLN A 162 -7.49 2.85 19.63
N SER A 163 -8.77 2.77 19.30
CA SER A 163 -9.42 1.54 18.80
C SER A 163 -9.94 1.71 17.38
N MET A 164 -10.16 0.61 16.65
CA MET A 164 -10.85 0.67 15.35
C MET A 164 -12.31 1.12 15.51
N TRP A 165 -12.83 1.91 14.58
CA TRP A 165 -14.16 2.52 14.68
C TRP A 165 -15.11 2.12 13.56
N GLY A 166 -16.31 1.64 13.91
CA GLY A 166 -17.25 1.07 12.94
C GLY A 166 -16.89 -0.39 12.58
N PRO A 167 -17.33 -0.89 11.42
CA PRO A 167 -18.06 -0.15 10.39
C PRO A 167 -19.45 0.28 10.87
N TYR A 168 -19.99 1.33 10.25
CA TYR A 168 -21.31 1.86 10.56
C TYR A 168 -22.28 1.38 9.51
N ASN A 169 -23.35 0.69 9.94
CA ASN A 169 -24.42 0.33 9.03
C ASN A 169 -25.11 1.61 8.50
N THR A 170 -25.51 1.59 7.24
CA THR A 170 -26.35 2.62 6.62
C THR A 170 -27.83 2.33 6.81
#